data_AF-A0AB39DH96-F1
#
_entry.id   AF-A0AB39DH96-F1
#
_cell.length_a   1.000
_cell.length_b   1.000
_cell.length_c   1.000
_cell.angle_alpha   90.00
_cell.angle_beta   90.00
_cell.angle_gamma   90.00
#
_symmetry.space_group_name_H-M   'P 1'
#
loop_
_entity.id
_entity.type
_entity.pdbx_description
1 polymer ?
#
loop_
_entity_poly.entity_id
_entity_poly.type
_entity_poly.pdbx_seq_one_letter_code
_entity_poly.pdbx_strand_id
1 'polypeptide(L)'
;MSQNPHANLDTRLLAIAHRAAREGIGALSLGEALTAALVLDRGDWLQERGYSIADALDRIGCDWAARIPTVARQFQMELAQARLRFSFEIVPREGDGEGYLLRLLDHNQEVGCGYFPARGQSVRFADDQCAYDEAHAAGLAWLDGKQAAVLPALHH
;
A
#
# COMPACT_ATOMS: atom_id res chain seq x y z
N MET A 1 -28.24 17.23 -15.06
CA MET A 1 -27.11 16.47 -14.51
C MET A 1 -27.16 15.08 -15.10
N SER A 2 -26.53 14.86 -16.25
CA SER A 2 -26.48 13.52 -16.87
C SER A 2 -25.54 12.64 -16.05
N GLN A 3 -26.09 11.63 -15.39
CA GLN A 3 -25.26 10.54 -14.86
C GLN A 3 -24.64 9.83 -16.07
N ASN A 4 -23.33 9.93 -16.23
CA ASN A 4 -22.61 9.20 -17.26
C ASN A 4 -22.75 7.71 -16.94
N PRO A 5 -23.40 6.88 -17.78
CA PRO A 5 -23.61 5.46 -17.50
C PRO A 5 -22.29 4.70 -17.32
N HIS A 6 -21.19 5.19 -17.91
CA HIS A 6 -19.85 4.64 -17.76
C HIS A 6 -19.20 4.91 -16.39
N ALA A 7 -19.56 6.00 -15.69
CA ALA A 7 -19.01 6.31 -14.38
C ALA A 7 -19.43 5.27 -13.31
N ASN A 8 -20.61 4.66 -13.49
CA ASN A 8 -21.10 3.61 -12.60
C ASN A 8 -20.25 2.33 -12.73
N LEU A 9 -19.87 1.98 -13.97
CA LEU A 9 -19.01 0.82 -14.21
C LEU A 9 -17.61 1.01 -13.63
N ASP A 10 -16.98 2.16 -13.90
CA ASP A 10 -15.63 2.46 -13.37
C ASP A 10 -15.62 2.43 -11.82
N THR A 11 -16.65 3.00 -11.19
CA THR A 11 -16.82 2.98 -9.72
C THR A 11 -16.97 1.54 -9.20
N ARG A 12 -17.72 0.70 -9.90
CA ARG A 12 -17.90 -0.71 -9.52
C ARG A 12 -16.60 -1.50 -9.64
N LEU A 13 -15.89 -1.37 -10.75
CA LEU A 13 -14.60 -2.04 -10.96
C LEU A 13 -13.58 -1.61 -9.89
N LEU A 14 -13.56 -0.31 -9.57
CA LEU A 14 -12.69 0.22 -8.52
C LEU A 14 -13.03 -0.34 -7.14
N ALA A 15 -14.33 -0.43 -6.80
CA ALA A 15 -14.77 -1.04 -5.55
C ALA A 15 -14.40 -2.53 -5.44
N ILE A 16 -14.50 -3.27 -6.55
CA ILE A 16 -14.05 -4.67 -6.65
C ILE A 16 -12.54 -4.77 -6.39
N ALA A 17 -11.74 -3.91 -7.03
CA ALA A 17 -10.29 -3.88 -6.84
C ALA A 17 -9.90 -3.56 -5.39
N HIS A 18 -10.53 -2.55 -4.77
CA HIS A 18 -10.32 -2.22 -3.35
C HIS A 18 -10.67 -3.38 -2.43
N ARG A 19 -11.79 -4.06 -2.67
CA ARG A 19 -12.17 -5.22 -1.87
C ARG A 19 -11.16 -6.35 -2.01
N ALA A 20 -10.75 -6.67 -3.24
CA ALA A 20 -9.76 -7.71 -3.49
C ALA A 20 -8.40 -7.37 -2.86
N ALA A 21 -7.97 -6.11 -2.92
CA ALA A 21 -6.72 -5.67 -2.31
C ALA A 21 -6.72 -5.73 -0.77
N ARG A 22 -7.91 -5.77 -0.14
CA ARG A 22 -8.07 -5.89 1.32
C ARG A 22 -8.31 -7.32 1.79
N GLU A 23 -9.11 -8.08 1.06
CA GLU A 23 -9.64 -9.39 1.49
C GLU A 23 -9.10 -10.56 0.65
N GLY A 24 -8.38 -10.28 -0.44
CA GLY A 24 -8.06 -11.25 -1.49
C GLY A 24 -9.25 -11.56 -2.39
N ILE A 25 -9.04 -12.43 -3.37
CA ILE A 25 -10.09 -12.80 -4.36
C ILE A 25 -11.02 -13.92 -3.90
N GLY A 26 -10.79 -14.53 -2.73
CA GLY A 26 -11.53 -15.68 -2.23
C GLY A 26 -13.04 -15.45 -2.10
N ALA A 27 -13.45 -14.26 -1.64
CA ALA A 27 -14.85 -13.90 -1.40
C ALA A 27 -15.57 -13.26 -2.60
N LEU A 28 -14.88 -13.11 -3.75
CA LEU A 28 -15.42 -12.51 -4.96
C LEU A 28 -16.06 -13.55 -5.88
N SER A 29 -17.06 -13.14 -6.66
CA SER A 29 -17.52 -13.97 -7.78
C SER A 29 -16.40 -14.16 -8.79
N LEU A 30 -16.46 -15.21 -9.62
CA LEU A 30 -15.40 -15.49 -10.60
C LEU A 30 -15.12 -14.29 -11.52
N GLY A 31 -16.15 -13.65 -12.07
CA GLY A 31 -15.96 -12.47 -12.93
C GLY A 31 -15.34 -11.29 -12.20
N GLU A 32 -15.71 -11.06 -10.93
CA GLU A 32 -15.12 -10.01 -10.10
C GLU A 32 -13.68 -10.32 -9.71
N ALA A 33 -13.36 -11.59 -9.42
CA ALA A 33 -12.01 -12.03 -9.13
C ALA A 33 -11.07 -11.81 -10.33
N LEU A 34 -11.51 -12.20 -11.53
CA LEU A 34 -10.75 -11.98 -12.77
C LEU A 34 -10.58 -10.47 -13.07
N THR A 35 -11.64 -9.70 -12.87
CA THR A 35 -11.60 -8.23 -13.02
C THR A 35 -10.62 -7.60 -12.04
N ALA A 36 -10.69 -7.96 -10.76
CA ALA A 36 -9.78 -7.48 -9.72
C ALA A 36 -8.34 -7.83 -10.05
N ALA A 37 -8.09 -9.09 -10.44
CA ALA A 37 -6.76 -9.56 -10.79
C ALA A 37 -6.17 -8.78 -11.97
N LEU A 38 -6.97 -8.46 -13.00
CA LEU A 38 -6.50 -7.65 -14.13
C LEU A 38 -6.27 -6.18 -13.76
N VAL A 39 -7.16 -5.58 -12.94
CA VAL A 39 -7.00 -4.18 -12.49
C VAL A 39 -5.79 -4.00 -11.57
N LEU A 40 -5.50 -5.00 -10.75
CA LEU A 40 -4.40 -5.01 -9.78
C LEU A 40 -3.10 -5.59 -10.36
N ASP A 41 -3.09 -5.98 -11.64
CA ASP A 41 -1.97 -6.62 -12.34
C ASP A 41 -1.44 -7.90 -11.62
N ARG A 42 -2.36 -8.70 -11.10
CA ARG A 42 -2.10 -9.95 -10.37
C ARG A 42 -2.28 -11.18 -11.26
N GLY A 43 -1.30 -11.44 -12.12
CA GLY A 43 -1.29 -12.61 -13.01
C GLY A 43 -1.26 -13.95 -12.27
N ASP A 44 -0.76 -13.98 -11.04
CA ASP A 44 -0.78 -15.13 -10.15
C ASP A 44 -2.21 -15.46 -9.65
N TRP A 45 -3.03 -14.44 -9.36
CA TRP A 45 -4.44 -14.62 -8.99
C TRP A 45 -5.29 -15.18 -10.14
N LEU A 46 -4.96 -14.84 -11.38
CA LEU A 46 -5.57 -15.46 -12.56
C LEU A 46 -5.20 -16.94 -12.65
N GLN A 47 -3.92 -17.27 -12.44
CA GLN A 47 -3.42 -18.64 -12.47
C GLN A 47 -4.01 -19.50 -11.35
N GLU A 48 -4.21 -18.96 -10.14
CA GLU A 48 -4.89 -19.66 -9.04
C GLU A 48 -6.30 -20.11 -9.44
N ARG A 49 -6.98 -19.34 -10.29
CA ARG A 49 -8.31 -19.67 -10.82
C ARG A 49 -8.26 -20.48 -12.11
N GLY A 50 -7.08 -20.76 -12.65
CA GLY A 50 -6.87 -21.51 -13.88
C GLY A 50 -7.18 -20.71 -15.16
N TYR A 51 -7.07 -19.38 -15.11
CA TYR A 51 -7.33 -18.51 -16.26
C TYR A 51 -6.04 -17.89 -16.79
N SER A 52 -5.90 -17.86 -18.12
CA SER A 52 -4.94 -16.96 -18.78
C SER A 52 -5.50 -15.54 -18.85
N ILE A 53 -4.64 -14.56 -19.17
CA ILE A 53 -5.08 -13.17 -19.41
C ILE A 53 -6.11 -13.12 -20.55
N ALA A 54 -5.90 -13.88 -21.62
CA ALA A 54 -6.81 -13.90 -22.76
C ALA A 54 -8.19 -14.44 -22.37
N ASP A 55 -8.23 -15.57 -21.65
CA ASP A 55 -9.48 -16.18 -21.19
C ASP A 55 -10.21 -15.27 -20.19
N ALA A 56 -9.47 -14.58 -19.32
CA ALA A 56 -10.03 -13.65 -18.37
C ALA A 56 -10.68 -12.45 -19.07
N LEU A 57 -10.03 -11.89 -20.09
CA LEU A 57 -10.55 -10.77 -20.89
C LEU A 57 -11.82 -11.17 -21.66
N ASP A 58 -11.84 -12.35 -22.26
CA ASP A 58 -13.02 -12.89 -22.94
C ASP A 58 -14.18 -13.08 -21.94
N ARG A 59 -13.87 -13.62 -20.75
CA ARG A 59 -14.87 -13.93 -19.71
C ARG A 59 -15.55 -12.69 -19.12
N ILE A 60 -14.80 -11.61 -18.86
CA ILE A 60 -15.38 -10.38 -18.28
C ILE A 60 -16.12 -9.52 -19.32
N GLY A 61 -15.85 -9.75 -20.61
CA GLY A 61 -16.47 -9.03 -21.71
C GLY A 61 -15.78 -7.70 -22.06
N CYS A 62 -15.98 -7.27 -23.31
CA CYS A 62 -15.31 -6.12 -23.91
C CYS A 62 -15.58 -4.79 -23.18
N ASP A 63 -16.80 -4.58 -22.68
CA ASP A 63 -17.18 -3.36 -21.96
C ASP A 63 -16.38 -3.19 -20.66
N TRP A 64 -16.16 -4.27 -19.92
CA TRP A 64 -15.37 -4.26 -18.69
C TRP A 64 -13.88 -4.19 -19.00
N ALA A 65 -13.42 -4.98 -19.97
CA ALA A 65 -12.03 -5.02 -20.40
C ALA A 65 -11.53 -3.63 -20.85
N ALA A 66 -12.35 -2.87 -21.57
CA ALA A 66 -12.02 -1.53 -22.03
C ALA A 66 -11.79 -0.52 -20.89
N ARG A 67 -12.32 -0.78 -19.68
CA ARG A 67 -12.19 0.12 -18.52
C ARG A 67 -11.01 -0.20 -17.63
N ILE A 68 -10.45 -1.40 -17.71
CA ILE A 68 -9.33 -1.85 -16.88
C ILE A 68 -8.19 -0.83 -16.83
N PRO A 69 -7.67 -0.28 -17.96
CA PRO A 69 -6.54 0.65 -17.89
C PRO A 69 -6.86 1.95 -17.14
N THR A 70 -8.09 2.44 -17.25
CA THR A 70 -8.53 3.65 -16.54
C THR A 70 -8.67 3.39 -15.05
N VAL A 71 -9.33 2.30 -14.68
CA VAL A 71 -9.53 1.94 -13.26
C VAL A 71 -8.20 1.57 -12.59
N ALA A 72 -7.32 0.85 -13.29
CA ALA A 72 -5.98 0.53 -12.79
C ALA A 72 -5.18 1.80 -12.47
N ARG A 73 -5.18 2.79 -13.37
CA ARG A 73 -4.53 4.08 -13.09
C ARG A 73 -5.15 4.80 -11.90
N GLN A 74 -6.48 4.85 -11.82
CA GLN A 74 -7.19 5.46 -10.70
C GLN A 74 -6.82 4.80 -9.37
N PHE A 75 -6.81 3.47 -9.34
CA PHE A 75 -6.41 2.70 -8.17
C PHE A 75 -4.96 2.98 -7.75
N GLN A 76 -4.03 3.01 -8.70
CA GLN A 76 -2.62 3.33 -8.42
C GLN A 76 -2.44 4.75 -7.88
N MET A 77 -3.22 5.72 -8.38
CA MET A 77 -3.22 7.08 -7.83
C MET A 77 -3.72 7.12 -6.39
N GLU A 78 -4.84 6.44 -6.10
CA GLU A 78 -5.39 6.34 -4.74
C GLU A 78 -4.44 5.61 -3.79
N LEU A 79 -3.78 4.55 -4.26
CA LEU A 79 -2.77 3.83 -3.50
C LEU A 79 -1.54 4.71 -3.21
N ALA A 80 -1.05 5.45 -4.21
CA ALA A 80 0.05 6.39 -4.02
C ALA A 80 -0.32 7.47 -2.98
N GLN A 81 -1.54 8.00 -3.05
CA GLN A 81 -2.03 8.98 -2.07
C GLN A 81 -2.16 8.37 -0.66
N ALA A 82 -2.68 7.15 -0.55
CA ALA A 82 -2.77 6.43 0.72
C ALA A 82 -1.39 6.08 1.29
N ARG A 83 -0.37 5.90 0.44
CA ARG A 83 1.03 5.72 0.86
C ARG A 83 1.67 7.00 1.35
N LEU A 84 1.35 8.13 0.71
CA LEU A 84 1.81 9.48 1.10
C LEU A 84 1.14 10.01 2.39
N ARG A 85 0.06 9.37 2.84
CA ARG A 85 -0.60 9.66 4.13
C ARG A 85 0.36 9.57 5.30
N PHE A 86 1.27 8.61 5.25
CA PHE A 86 2.24 8.34 6.31
C PHE A 86 3.60 8.90 5.92
N SER A 87 4.25 9.55 6.88
CA SER A 87 5.65 9.99 6.77
C SER A 87 6.36 9.72 8.08
N PHE A 88 7.69 9.79 8.11
CA PHE A 88 8.44 9.81 9.36
C PHE A 88 9.42 10.96 9.38
N GLU A 89 9.74 11.40 10.60
CA GLU A 89 10.76 12.40 10.87
C GLU A 89 11.78 11.83 11.85
N ILE A 90 13.04 12.19 11.65
CA ILE A 90 14.13 11.87 12.58
C ILE A 90 14.61 13.18 13.18
N VAL A 91 14.44 13.33 14.49
CA VAL A 91 14.77 14.55 15.22
C VAL A 91 15.98 14.27 16.12
N PRO A 92 17.10 15.01 15.97
CA PRO A 92 18.23 14.87 16.88
C PRO A 92 17.86 15.33 18.28
N ARG A 93 18.33 14.62 19.30
CA ARG A 93 18.19 15.00 20.72
C ARG A 93 19.56 15.29 21.31
N GLU A 94 19.71 16.49 21.85
CA GLU A 94 20.89 16.90 22.61
C GLU A 94 20.63 16.82 24.12
N GLY A 95 21.65 16.46 24.90
CA GLY A 95 21.60 16.37 26.36
C GLY A 95 21.69 14.95 26.92
N ASP A 96 21.11 14.72 28.10
CA ASP A 96 21.11 13.41 28.76
C ASP A 96 20.22 12.43 27.97
N GLY A 97 20.84 11.51 27.22
CA GLY A 97 20.17 10.72 26.18
C GLY A 97 20.38 11.29 24.77
N GLU A 98 21.64 11.48 24.39
CA GLU A 98 22.03 11.83 23.02
C GLU A 98 21.65 10.74 22.02
N GLY A 99 21.17 11.14 20.85
CA GLY A 99 20.70 10.22 19.80
C GLY A 99 19.55 10.81 18.98
N TYR A 100 18.68 9.94 18.47
CA TYR A 100 17.61 10.32 17.55
C TYR A 100 16.24 9.87 18.03
N LEU A 101 15.25 10.76 17.90
CA LEU A 101 13.84 10.45 18.04
C LEU A 101 13.24 10.25 16.64
N LEU A 102 12.81 9.03 16.36
CA LEU A 102 12.00 8.71 15.19
C LEU A 102 10.53 8.98 15.52
N ARG A 103 9.84 9.75 14.68
CA ARG A 103 8.40 10.04 14.81
C ARG A 103 7.69 9.59 13.55
N LEU A 104 6.68 8.76 13.69
CA LEU A 104 5.78 8.37 12.60
C LEU A 104 4.59 9.31 12.59
N LEU A 105 4.28 9.88 11.43
CA LEU A 105 3.24 10.86 11.23
C LEU A 105 2.15 10.30 10.31
N ASP A 106 0.89 10.60 10.64
CA ASP A 106 -0.29 10.45 9.77
C ASP A 106 -0.85 11.87 9.54
N HIS A 107 -0.83 12.37 8.30
CA HIS A 107 -1.21 13.75 7.99
C HIS A 107 -0.57 14.80 8.93
N ASN A 108 0.74 14.66 9.19
CA ASN A 108 1.51 15.53 10.08
C ASN A 108 1.16 15.44 11.58
N GLN A 109 0.34 14.46 11.99
CA GLN A 109 0.04 14.15 13.38
C GLN A 109 0.82 12.92 13.82
N GLU A 110 1.51 13.00 14.96
CA GLU A 110 2.27 11.87 15.49
C GLU A 110 1.37 10.70 15.89
N VAL A 111 1.65 9.52 15.33
CA VAL A 111 0.94 8.27 15.60
C VAL A 111 1.86 7.17 16.17
N GLY A 112 3.15 7.45 16.31
CA GLY A 112 4.12 6.56 16.96
C GLY A 112 5.50 7.22 17.07
N CYS A 113 6.28 6.79 18.06
CA CYS A 113 7.65 7.26 18.24
C CYS A 113 8.60 6.17 18.73
N GLY A 114 9.88 6.31 18.41
CA GLY A 114 10.96 5.39 18.77
C GLY A 114 12.24 6.14 19.09
N TYR A 115 13.01 5.64 20.04
CA TYR A 115 14.22 6.30 20.53
C TYR A 115 15.46 5.47 20.23
N PHE A 116 16.45 6.12 19.62
CA PHE A 116 17.69 5.51 19.13
C PHE A 116 18.89 6.24 19.76
N PRO A 117 19.40 5.77 20.91
CA PRO A 117 20.49 6.43 21.62
C PRO A 117 21.83 6.27 20.90
N ALA A 118 22.62 7.33 20.79
CA ALA A 118 23.94 7.32 20.16
C ALA A 118 25.08 6.93 21.14
N ARG A 119 24.99 7.22 22.45
CA ARG A 119 25.93 6.70 23.49
C ARG A 119 25.26 6.49 24.86
N GLY A 120 25.90 5.72 25.77
CA GLY A 120 25.42 5.42 27.15
C GLY A 120 25.73 4.00 27.67
N GLN A 121 25.41 3.64 28.93
CA GLN A 121 25.77 2.32 29.53
C GLN A 121 25.17 1.07 28.85
N SER A 122 24.26 1.24 27.88
CA SER A 122 23.66 0.17 27.07
C SER A 122 23.73 0.53 25.58
N VAL A 123 24.91 0.95 25.10
CA VAL A 123 25.14 1.29 23.69
C VAL A 123 24.78 0.09 22.79
N ARG A 124 23.83 0.28 21.87
CA ARG A 124 23.63 -0.63 20.73
C ARG A 124 24.43 -0.20 19.48
N PHE A 125 24.81 1.09 19.34
CA PHE A 125 25.35 1.66 18.10
C PHE A 125 26.75 2.27 18.26
N ALA A 126 27.63 2.06 17.28
CA ALA A 126 29.05 2.42 17.40
C ALA A 126 29.33 3.93 17.33
N ASP A 127 28.44 4.71 16.69
CA ASP A 127 28.51 6.16 16.52
C ASP A 127 27.14 6.78 16.17
N ASP A 128 27.08 8.11 16.10
CA ASP A 128 25.87 8.88 15.76
C ASP A 128 25.34 8.56 14.35
N GLN A 129 26.22 8.23 13.39
CA GLN A 129 25.79 7.88 12.04
C GLN A 129 25.06 6.54 12.04
N CYS A 130 25.57 5.57 12.80
CA CYS A 130 24.96 4.26 12.99
C CYS A 130 23.58 4.39 13.69
N ALA A 131 23.45 5.28 14.67
CA ALA A 131 22.16 5.55 15.32
C ALA A 131 21.14 6.21 14.36
N TYR A 132 21.60 7.11 13.48
CA TYR A 132 20.75 7.71 12.44
C TYR A 132 20.32 6.67 11.40
N ASP A 133 21.25 5.87 10.90
CA ASP A 133 20.98 4.85 9.89
C ASP A 133 19.97 3.81 10.40
N GLU A 134 20.05 3.43 11.67
CA GLU A 134 19.08 2.52 12.28
C GLU A 134 17.72 3.19 12.50
N ALA A 135 17.68 4.45 12.96
CA ALA A 135 16.43 5.22 13.05
C ALA A 135 15.77 5.36 11.67
N HIS A 136 16.55 5.55 10.61
CA HIS A 136 16.08 5.61 9.24
C HIS A 136 15.57 4.27 8.73
N ALA A 137 16.29 3.18 8.96
CA ALA A 137 15.84 1.83 8.62
C ALA A 137 14.54 1.45 9.35
N ALA A 138 14.43 1.80 10.64
CA ALA A 138 13.21 1.61 11.41
C ALA A 138 12.05 2.47 10.88
N GLY A 139 12.31 3.73 10.51
CA GLY A 139 11.33 4.62 9.89
C GLY A 139 10.77 4.06 8.58
N LEU A 140 11.64 3.55 7.72
CA LEU A 140 11.25 2.87 6.48
C LEU A 140 10.41 1.61 6.77
N ALA A 141 10.82 0.78 7.73
CA ALA A 141 10.07 -0.41 8.10
C ALA A 141 8.68 -0.08 8.69
N TRP A 142 8.57 1.01 9.45
CA TRP A 142 7.29 1.48 9.98
C TRP A 142 6.37 2.00 8.90
N LEU A 143 6.90 2.76 7.92
CA LEU A 143 6.13 3.17 6.75
C LEU A 143 5.66 1.97 5.95
N ASP A 144 6.55 1.04 5.64
CA ASP A 144 6.20 -0.17 4.89
C ASP A 144 5.11 -0.97 5.61
N GLY A 145 5.24 -1.15 6.94
CA GLY A 145 4.20 -1.81 7.74
C GLY A 145 2.85 -1.08 7.73
N LYS A 146 2.83 0.26 7.82
CA LYS A 146 1.59 1.04 7.70
C LYS A 146 0.99 0.94 6.31
N GLN A 147 1.81 1.01 5.27
CA GLN A 147 1.38 0.93 3.87
C GLN A 147 0.86 -0.47 3.52
N ALA A 148 1.53 -1.53 3.99
CA ALA A 148 1.11 -2.91 3.88
C ALA A 148 -0.26 -3.15 4.55
N ALA A 149 -0.49 -2.54 5.71
CA ALA A 149 -1.76 -2.66 6.42
C ALA A 149 -2.94 -2.00 5.68
N VAL A 150 -2.70 -1.07 4.75
CA VAL A 150 -3.77 -0.46 3.94
C VAL A 150 -4.37 -1.50 2.98
N LEU A 151 -3.53 -2.32 2.35
CA LEU A 151 -3.94 -3.30 1.33
C LEU A 151 -3.17 -4.64 1.50
N PRO A 152 -3.49 -5.44 2.53
CA PRO A 152 -2.71 -6.60 2.91
C PRO A 152 -2.64 -7.68 1.82
N ALA A 153 -3.67 -7.82 0.99
CA ALA A 153 -3.69 -8.87 -0.03
C ALA A 153 -2.71 -8.60 -1.19
N LEU A 154 -2.23 -7.37 -1.36
CA LEU A 154 -1.26 -7.02 -2.41
C LEU A 154 0.19 -7.37 -2.06
N HIS A 155 0.48 -7.70 -0.81
CA HIS A 155 1.84 -7.98 -0.32
C HIS A 155 2.19 -9.49 -0.28
N HIS A 156 1.31 -10.34 -0.79
CA HIS A 156 1.48 -11.79 -0.89
C HIS A 156 1.65 -12.24 -2.31
#